data_AF-A0A1E4TIV3-F1
#
_entry.id   AF-A0A1E4TIV3-F1
#
_cell.length_a   1.000
_cell.length_b   1.000
_cell.length_c   1.000
_cell.angle_alpha   90.00
_cell.angle_beta   90.00
_cell.angle_gamma   90.00
#
_symmetry.space_group_name_H-M   'P 1'
#
loop_
_entity.id
_entity.type
_entity.pdbx_description
1 polymer ?
#
loop_
_entity_poly.entity_id
_entity_poly.type
_entity_poly.pdbx_seq_one_letter_code
_entity_poly.pdbx_strand_id
1 'polypeptide(L)'
;SQSLDSQKCKVCGKVFTRDMPRHMRIHEPVARFICPYPRDQCSHKRGQFNRQYDFKKHLLHDHFIFDDPSARKEHTLTSKLSRHGQCLCGERFVGGEWLDEHILAD
;
A
#
# COMPACT_ATOMS: atom_id res chain seq x y z
N SER A 1 -9.18 14.54 33.87
CA SER A 1 -7.79 14.86 33.55
C SER A 1 -7.23 13.80 32.61
N GLN A 2 -7.20 14.05 31.29
CA GLN A 2 -6.55 13.13 30.35
C GLN A 2 -5.12 13.63 30.12
N SER A 3 -4.13 12.82 30.46
CA SER A 3 -2.71 13.17 30.43
C SER A 3 -2.15 13.21 29.00
N LEU A 4 -1.42 14.29 28.68
CA LEU A 4 -0.77 14.54 27.39
C LEU A 4 0.31 13.49 27.02
N ASP A 5 0.78 12.70 27.99
CA ASP A 5 1.77 11.63 27.78
C ASP A 5 1.30 10.53 26.82
N SER A 6 -0.01 10.32 26.68
CA SER A 6 -0.55 9.31 25.75
C SER A 6 -0.49 9.72 24.27
N GLN A 7 -0.17 11.00 24.00
CA GLN A 7 -0.14 11.57 22.64
C GLN A 7 1.27 11.74 22.09
N LYS A 8 2.33 11.65 22.91
CA LYS A 8 3.72 11.80 22.46
C LYS A 8 4.36 10.44 22.20
N CYS A 9 4.84 10.22 20.98
CA CYS A 9 5.56 9.00 20.63
C CYS A 9 6.89 8.92 21.39
N LYS A 10 7.14 7.82 22.09
CA LYS A 10 8.39 7.61 22.86
C LYS A 10 9.61 7.34 21.98
N VAL A 11 9.42 6.96 20.70
CA VAL A 11 10.51 6.63 19.78
C VAL A 11 11.00 7.87 19.02
N CYS A 12 10.08 8.71 18.52
CA CYS A 12 10.45 9.87 17.70
C CYS A 12 10.00 11.23 18.27
N GLY A 13 9.37 11.25 19.45
CA GLY A 13 8.96 12.47 20.14
C GLY A 13 7.79 13.22 19.53
N LYS A 14 7.23 12.76 18.39
CA LYS A 14 6.09 13.40 17.71
C LYS A 14 4.81 13.27 18.52
N VAL A 15 4.04 14.36 18.61
CA VAL A 15 2.73 14.40 19.26
C VAL A 15 1.65 14.10 18.22
N PHE A 16 0.81 13.10 18.47
CA PHE A 16 -0.30 12.70 17.61
C PHE A 16 -1.61 12.84 18.38
N THR A 17 -2.58 13.50 17.76
CA THR A 17 -3.86 13.80 18.41
C THR A 17 -4.84 12.64 18.42
N ARG A 18 -4.68 11.60 17.57
CA ARG A 18 -5.77 10.62 17.35
C ARG A 18 -5.44 9.14 17.28
N ASP A 19 -4.22 8.69 16.97
CA ASP A 19 -3.99 7.24 16.80
C ASP A 19 -2.53 6.82 17.00
N MET A 20 -2.08 6.77 18.26
CA MET A 20 -0.74 6.30 18.63
C MET A 20 -0.48 4.84 18.20
N PRO A 21 -1.41 3.87 18.38
CA PRO A 21 -1.19 2.49 17.94
C PRO A 21 -0.90 2.38 16.44
N ARG A 22 -1.64 3.11 15.59
CA ARG A 22 -1.35 3.16 14.14
C ARG A 22 -0.02 3.83 13.83
N HIS A 23 0.35 4.85 14.59
CA HIS A 23 1.65 5.49 14.45
C HIS A 23 2.80 4.52 14.73
N MET A 24 2.71 3.74 15.80
CA MET A 24 3.80 2.84 16.22
C MET A 24 4.17 1.79 15.16
N ARG A 25 3.28 1.47 14.22
CA ARG A 25 3.58 0.60 13.06
C ARG A 25 4.71 1.12 12.18
N ILE A 26 5.02 2.42 12.16
CA ILE A 26 6.17 2.93 11.39
C ILE A 26 7.51 2.59 12.04
N HIS A 27 7.51 2.28 13.34
CA HIS A 27 8.68 1.90 14.11
C HIS A 27 8.84 0.39 14.22
N GLU A 28 7.89 -0.39 13.70
CA GLU A 28 8.04 -1.84 13.59
C GLU A 28 9.22 -2.15 12.64
N PRO A 29 10.22 -2.92 13.08
CA PRO A 29 11.40 -3.23 12.27
C PRO A 29 11.08 -4.22 11.15
N VAL A 30 9.99 -4.99 11.30
CA VAL A 30 9.55 -6.00 10.34
C VAL A 30 8.41 -5.45 9.51
N ALA A 31 8.58 -5.48 8.19
CA ALA A 31 7.53 -5.10 7.27
C ALA A 31 6.43 -6.16 7.25
N ARG A 32 5.17 -5.72 7.32
CA ARG A 32 4.01 -6.61 7.33
C ARG A 32 3.61 -7.10 5.95
N PHE A 33 3.94 -6.33 4.93
CA PHE A 33 3.63 -6.62 3.54
C PHE A 33 4.87 -6.42 2.69
N ILE A 34 5.12 -7.37 1.80
CA ILE A 34 6.28 -7.39 0.91
C ILE A 34 5.74 -7.50 -0.52
N CYS A 35 6.26 -6.69 -1.42
CA CYS A 35 5.97 -6.77 -2.84
C CYS A 35 6.40 -8.15 -3.38
N PRO A 36 5.51 -8.90 -4.05
CA PRO A 36 5.85 -10.22 -4.57
C PRO A 36 6.75 -10.13 -5.81
N TYR A 37 6.84 -8.96 -6.44
CA TYR A 37 7.69 -8.76 -7.60
C TYR A 37 9.17 -8.62 -7.22
N PRO A 38 10.08 -9.22 -8.01
CA PRO A 38 11.52 -9.07 -7.83
C PRO A 38 12.00 -7.61 -7.89
N ARG A 39 13.20 -7.36 -7.33
CA ARG A 39 13.77 -6.01 -7.16
C ARG A 39 13.97 -5.26 -8.48
N ASP A 40 14.32 -5.96 -9.55
CA ASP A 40 14.51 -5.44 -10.90
C ASP A 40 13.19 -5.07 -11.59
N GLN A 41 12.06 -5.62 -11.14
CA GLN A 41 10.72 -5.33 -11.65
C GLN A 41 9.95 -4.36 -10.76
N CYS A 42 10.49 -4.00 -9.59
CA CYS A 42 9.83 -3.15 -8.61
C CYS A 42 10.56 -1.80 -8.44
N SER A 43 9.87 -0.71 -8.78
CA SER A 43 10.37 0.66 -8.62
C SER A 43 10.54 1.09 -7.15
N HIS A 44 9.85 0.41 -6.22
CA HIS A 44 9.87 0.77 -4.81
C HIS A 44 11.14 0.26 -4.11
N LYS A 45 11.95 1.19 -3.60
CA LYS A 45 13.33 0.95 -3.09
C LYS A 45 13.50 -0.31 -2.24
N ARG A 46 12.54 -0.63 -1.36
CA ARG A 46 12.60 -1.80 -0.46
C ARG A 46 11.50 -2.82 -0.70
N GLY A 47 10.49 -2.53 -1.53
CA GLY A 47 9.30 -3.38 -1.68
C GLY A 47 8.56 -3.69 -0.37
N GLN A 48 8.78 -2.93 0.70
CA GLN A 48 8.31 -3.23 2.07
C GLN A 48 7.31 -2.19 2.54
N PHE A 49 6.23 -2.64 3.17
CA PHE A 49 5.12 -1.80 3.62
C PHE A 49 4.57 -2.25 4.98
N ASN A 50 4.22 -1.27 5.82
CA ASN A 50 3.61 -1.53 7.14
C ASN A 50 2.09 -1.27 7.15
N ARG A 51 1.55 -0.75 6.04
CA ARG A 51 0.13 -0.44 5.85
C ARG A 51 -0.39 -1.15 4.60
N GLN A 52 -1.44 -1.95 4.78
CA GLN A 52 -2.08 -2.69 3.68
C GLN A 52 -2.57 -1.76 2.56
N TYR A 53 -3.09 -0.59 2.92
CA TYR A 53 -3.54 0.42 1.96
C TYR A 53 -2.40 0.86 1.02
N ASP A 54 -1.23 1.19 1.58
CA ASP A 54 -0.09 1.67 0.79
C ASP A 54 0.49 0.53 -0.07
N PHE A 55 0.49 -0.70 0.47
CA PHE A 55 0.86 -1.91 -0.26
C PHE A 55 -0.04 -2.17 -1.47
N LYS A 56 -1.37 -2.26 -1.29
CA LYS A 56 -2.33 -2.45 -2.39
C LYS A 56 -2.23 -1.34 -3.44
N LYS A 57 -2.06 -0.09 -3.00
CA LYS A 57 -1.90 1.05 -3.91
C LYS A 57 -0.61 0.95 -4.73
N HIS A 58 0.48 0.52 -4.12
CA HIS A 58 1.75 0.28 -4.82
C HIS A 58 1.59 -0.79 -5.90
N LEU A 59 0.97 -1.93 -5.58
CA LEU A 59 0.74 -3.00 -6.56
C LEU A 59 0.01 -2.48 -7.80
N LEU A 60 -1.09 -1.75 -7.59
CA LEU A 60 -1.83 -1.15 -8.69
C LEU A 60 -1.06 -0.06 -9.45
N HIS A 61 -0.17 0.68 -8.80
CA HIS A 61 0.57 1.76 -9.44
C HIS A 61 1.75 1.28 -10.29
N ASP A 62 2.45 0.26 -9.80
CA ASP A 62 3.73 -0.19 -10.36
C ASP A 62 3.63 -1.49 -11.15
N HIS A 63 2.62 -2.33 -10.87
CA HIS A 63 2.54 -3.69 -11.43
C HIS A 63 1.24 -3.99 -12.17
N PHE A 64 0.31 -3.03 -12.23
CA PHE A 64 -0.92 -3.14 -13.00
C PHE A 64 -0.96 -2.11 -14.12
N ILE A 65 -1.21 -2.58 -15.34
CA ILE A 65 -1.29 -1.75 -16.53
C ILE A 65 -2.75 -1.35 -16.73
N PHE A 66 -3.14 -0.17 -16.25
CA PHE A 66 -4.49 0.35 -16.50
C PHE A 66 -4.74 0.60 -17.99
N ASP A 67 -5.96 0.28 -18.45
CA ASP A 67 -6.38 0.59 -19.82
C ASP A 67 -6.42 2.12 -20.06
N ASP A 68 -6.85 2.87 -19.04
CA ASP A 68 -6.79 4.34 -19.03
C ASP A 68 -5.51 4.80 -18.29
N PRO A 69 -4.54 5.44 -18.99
CA PRO A 69 -3.33 5.96 -18.37
C PRO A 69 -3.58 6.97 -17.25
N SER A 70 -4.74 7.65 -17.25
CA SER A 70 -5.11 8.59 -16.20
C SER A 70 -5.30 7.89 -14.84
N ALA A 71 -5.77 6.64 -14.83
CA ALA A 71 -5.99 5.86 -13.62
C ALA A 71 -4.70 5.62 -12.84
N ARG A 72 -3.54 5.60 -13.52
CA ARG A 72 -2.24 5.51 -12.85
C ARG A 72 -1.96 6.74 -11.96
N LYS A 73 -2.41 7.94 -12.36
CA LYS A 73 -2.18 9.20 -11.63
C LYS A 73 -3.12 9.42 -10.45
N GLU A 74 -4.20 8.64 -10.35
CA GLU A 74 -5.15 8.73 -9.24
C GLU A 74 -4.48 8.57 -7.87
N HIS A 75 -4.89 9.39 -6.91
CA HIS A 75 -4.23 9.46 -5.60
C HIS A 75 -4.82 8.49 -4.56
N THR A 76 -6.07 8.08 -4.73
CA THR A 76 -6.76 7.20 -3.80
C THR A 76 -6.70 5.75 -4.29
N LEU A 77 -6.68 4.80 -3.34
CA LEU A 77 -6.80 3.38 -3.66
C LEU A 77 -8.17 3.08 -4.26
N THR A 78 -9.24 3.62 -3.68
CA THR A 78 -10.62 3.38 -4.10
C THR A 78 -10.86 3.71 -5.57
N SER A 79 -10.34 4.84 -6.06
CA SER A 79 -10.48 5.22 -7.47
C SER A 79 -9.74 4.28 -8.43
N LYS A 80 -8.75 3.53 -7.95
CA LYS A 80 -7.99 2.55 -8.75
C LYS A 80 -8.64 1.17 -8.76
N LEU A 81 -9.30 0.78 -7.67
CA LEU A 81 -9.90 -0.54 -7.51
C LEU A 81 -10.99 -0.82 -8.55
N SER A 82 -11.73 0.19 -8.99
CA SER A 82 -12.80 0.04 -9.99
C SER A 82 -12.34 0.18 -11.45
N ARG A 83 -11.04 0.34 -11.70
CA ARG A 83 -10.50 0.58 -13.05
C ARG A 83 -10.03 -0.74 -13.67
N HIS A 84 -10.26 -0.86 -14.98
CA HIS A 84 -9.85 -2.02 -15.76
C HIS A 84 -8.41 -1.90 -16.23
N GLY A 85 -7.77 -3.04 -16.45
CA GLY A 85 -6.41 -3.11 -16.96
C GLY A 85 -5.92 -4.54 -17.14
N GLN A 86 -4.61 -4.66 -17.25
CA GLN A 86 -3.89 -5.90 -17.51
C GLN A 86 -2.78 -6.13 -16.50
N CYS A 87 -2.59 -7.40 -16.15
CA CYS A 87 -1.39 -7.86 -15.48
C CYS A 87 -0.22 -7.95 -16.46
N LEU A 88 1.02 -7.97 -15.95
CA LEU A 88 2.23 -8.20 -16.75
C LEU A 88 2.25 -9.58 -17.44
N CYS A 89 1.45 -10.55 -16.96
CA CYS A 89 1.28 -11.85 -17.61
C CYS A 89 0.34 -11.81 -18.83
N GLY A 90 -0.38 -10.70 -19.06
CA GLY A 90 -1.30 -10.51 -20.19
C GLY A 90 -2.79 -10.69 -19.85
N GLU A 91 -3.11 -11.24 -18.68
CA GLU A 91 -4.50 -11.41 -18.23
C GLU A 91 -5.17 -10.08 -17.87
N ARG A 92 -6.48 -9.99 -18.12
CA ARG A 92 -7.30 -8.77 -17.93
C ARG A 92 -8.16 -8.87 -16.68
N PHE A 93 -8.25 -7.77 -15.93
CA PHE A 93 -8.97 -7.71 -14.65
C PHE A 93 -9.55 -6.32 -14.38
N VAL A 94 -10.47 -6.24 -13.42
CA VAL A 94 -10.70 -5.02 -12.65
C VAL A 94 -9.66 -4.94 -11.52
N GLY A 95 -9.17 -3.75 -11.19
CA GLY A 95 -8.04 -3.59 -10.25
C GLY A 95 -8.25 -4.23 -8.88
N GLY A 96 -9.49 -4.24 -8.35
CA GLY A 96 -9.81 -4.97 -7.12
C GLY A 96 -9.67 -6.48 -7.25
N GLU A 97 -10.24 -7.06 -8.30
CA GLU A 97 -10.17 -8.50 -8.61
C GLU A 97 -8.72 -8.93 -8.84
N TRP A 98 -7.95 -8.14 -9.59
CA TRP A 98 -6.53 -8.39 -9.80
C TRP A 98 -5.74 -8.50 -8.49
N LEU A 99 -6.05 -7.65 -7.50
CA LEU A 99 -5.41 -7.76 -6.20
C LEU A 99 -5.82 -9.03 -5.48
N ASP A 100 -7.13 -9.25 -5.31
CA ASP A 100 -7.64 -10.25 -4.38
C ASP A 100 -7.60 -11.67 -4.97
N GLU A 101 -7.71 -11.82 -6.29
CA GLU A 101 -7.81 -13.13 -6.97
C GLU A 101 -6.54 -13.53 -7.73
N HIS A 102 -5.67 -12.56 -8.08
CA HIS A 102 -4.49 -12.84 -8.90
C HIS A 102 -3.16 -12.65 -8.17
N ILE A 103 -3.00 -11.57 -7.40
CA ILE A 103 -1.72 -11.25 -6.73
C ILE A 103 -1.69 -11.67 -5.26
N LEU A 104 -2.82 -11.54 -4.56
CA LEU A 104 -2.95 -11.81 -3.12
C LEU A 104 -3.83 -13.04 -2.83
N ALA A 105 -4.15 -13.83 -3.86
CA ALA A 105 -4.77 -15.12 -3.66
C ALA A 105 -3.81 -16.03 -2.88
N ASP A 106 -4.35 -16.76 -1.91
CA ASP A 106 -3.63 -17.73 -1.07
C ASP A 106 -3.13 -18.95 -1.86
#